data_AF-A0A7W8BU26-F1
#
_entry.id   AF-A0A7W8BU26-F1
#
_cell.length_a   1.000
_cell.length_b   1.000
_cell.length_c   1.000
_cell.angle_alpha   90.00
_cell.angle_beta   90.00
_cell.angle_gamma   90.00
#
_symmetry.space_group_name_H-M   'P 1'
#
loop_
_entity.id
_entity.type
_entity.pdbx_description
1 polymer ?
#
loop_
_entity_poly.entity_id
_entity_poly.type
_entity_poly.pdbx_seq_one_letter_code
_entity_poly.pdbx_strand_id
1 'polypeptide(L)'
;MWANSARRGYRRLIYTTTLSVLPEETGMFQRAMGTGVRIVRVLLTASDATARERLMRRELGSELEQELEGSARKARLLDQRVFAETMRVVTDGRAVVDVAGEVVAATGWSGRHFVAGPGRDRRIDLRG
;
A
#
# COMPACT_ATOMS: atom_id res chain seq x y z
N MET A 1 -3.89 -0.70 -16.44
CA MET A 1 -4.67 0.17 -15.54
C MET A 1 -3.82 1.33 -15.00
N TRP A 2 -2.75 1.10 -14.25
CA TRP A 2 -1.98 2.20 -13.62
C TRP A 2 -1.22 3.12 -14.58
N ALA A 3 -0.70 2.60 -15.70
CA ALA A 3 -0.15 3.46 -16.75
C ALA A 3 -1.20 4.47 -17.28
N ASN A 4 -2.48 4.08 -17.31
CA ASN A 4 -3.56 4.99 -17.71
C ASN A 4 -3.83 6.03 -16.61
N SER A 5 -3.81 5.64 -15.34
CA SER A 5 -3.92 6.57 -14.21
C SER A 5 -2.74 7.56 -14.19
N ALA A 6 -1.52 7.09 -14.41
CA ALA A 6 -0.33 7.94 -14.50
C ALA A 6 -0.45 8.96 -15.65
N ARG A 7 -0.90 8.51 -16.84
CA ARG A 7 -1.20 9.41 -17.98
C ARG A 7 -2.30 10.44 -17.66
N ARG A 8 -3.26 10.09 -16.79
CA ARG A 8 -4.31 11.00 -16.30
C ARG A 8 -3.86 11.89 -15.14
N GLY A 9 -2.58 11.88 -14.79
CA GLY A 9 -2.00 12.77 -13.79
C GLY A 9 -2.01 12.25 -12.34
N TYR A 10 -2.46 11.02 -12.09
CA TYR A 10 -2.33 10.42 -10.76
C TYR A 10 -0.86 10.18 -10.42
N ARG A 11 -0.37 10.83 -9.36
CA ARG A 11 1.05 10.79 -8.93
C ARG A 11 1.33 9.88 -7.74
N ARG A 12 0.27 9.38 -7.09
CA ARG A 12 0.33 8.53 -5.91
C ARG A 12 -0.50 7.28 -6.15
N LEU A 13 0.01 6.13 -5.76
CA LEU A 13 -0.66 4.84 -5.87
C LEU A 13 -0.54 4.11 -4.55
N ILE A 14 -1.67 3.58 -4.06
CA ILE A 14 -1.70 2.57 -3.01
C ILE A 14 -2.00 1.25 -3.71
N TYR A 15 -1.15 0.26 -3.50
CA TYR A 15 -1.36 -1.11 -3.98
C TYR A 15 -1.21 -2.06 -2.80
N THR A 16 -2.22 -2.90 -2.59
CA THR A 16 -2.30 -3.78 -1.43
C THR A 16 -2.58 -5.21 -1.89
N THR A 17 -1.55 -6.04 -1.83
CA THR A 17 -1.67 -7.50 -1.92
C THR A 17 -0.67 -8.12 -0.96
N THR A 18 -0.87 -9.39 -0.60
CA THR A 18 -0.05 -10.08 0.39
C THR A 18 1.44 -10.09 0.04
N LEU A 19 1.79 -10.18 -1.24
CA LEU A 19 3.18 -10.32 -1.69
C LEU A 19 3.77 -9.06 -2.33
N SER A 20 3.00 -7.95 -2.39
CA SER A 20 3.39 -6.70 -3.06
C SER A 20 4.72 -6.08 -2.59
N VAL A 21 5.21 -6.46 -1.41
CA VAL A 21 6.46 -5.96 -0.83
C VAL A 21 7.69 -6.78 -1.23
N LEU A 22 7.51 -7.90 -1.93
CA LEU A 22 8.61 -8.72 -2.40
C LEU A 22 9.43 -8.04 -3.51
N PRO A 23 10.75 -8.32 -3.62
CA PRO A 23 11.61 -7.76 -4.66
C PRO A 23 11.08 -7.93 -6.08
N GLU A 24 10.51 -9.10 -6.38
CA GLU A 24 10.04 -9.48 -7.72
C GLU A 24 8.90 -8.58 -8.22
N GLU A 25 8.12 -8.01 -7.30
CA GLU A 25 7.00 -7.12 -7.61
C GLU A 25 7.48 -5.69 -7.99
N THR A 26 8.73 -5.33 -7.68
CA THR A 26 9.25 -3.97 -7.90
C THR A 26 9.15 -3.52 -9.36
N GLY A 27 9.49 -4.43 -10.28
CA GLY A 27 9.55 -4.12 -11.70
C GLY A 27 8.20 -3.69 -12.29
N MET A 28 7.09 -4.22 -11.78
CA MET A 28 5.77 -3.84 -12.30
C MET A 28 5.40 -2.40 -11.93
N PHE A 29 5.80 -1.91 -10.75
CA PHE A 29 5.56 -0.51 -10.34
C PHE A 29 6.38 0.47 -11.18
N GLN A 30 7.66 0.17 -11.42
CA GLN A 30 8.53 1.01 -12.24
C GLN A 30 8.06 1.07 -13.70
N ARG A 31 7.61 -0.05 -14.29
CA ARG A 31 7.02 -0.05 -15.63
C ARG A 31 5.74 0.77 -15.71
N ALA A 32 4.92 0.75 -14.66
CA ALA A 32 3.65 1.45 -14.65
C ALA A 32 3.78 2.96 -14.35
N MET A 33 4.71 3.35 -13.48
CA MET A 33 4.81 4.70 -12.91
C MET A 33 6.07 5.48 -13.32
N GLY A 34 7.04 4.81 -13.95
CA GLY A 34 8.35 5.37 -14.33
C GLY A 34 9.49 4.89 -13.42
N THR A 35 10.71 4.93 -13.94
CA THR A 35 11.93 4.41 -13.29
C THR A 35 12.37 5.19 -12.04
N GLY A 36 11.84 6.40 -11.81
CA GLY A 36 12.13 7.23 -10.65
C GLY A 36 11.04 7.24 -9.56
N VAL A 37 10.07 6.32 -9.63
CA VAL A 37 8.99 6.27 -8.63
C VAL A 37 9.55 5.90 -7.25
N ARG A 38 9.22 6.69 -6.23
CA ARG A 38 9.50 6.35 -4.84
C ARG A 38 8.56 5.23 -4.40
N ILE A 39 9.12 4.08 -4.03
CA ILE A 39 8.37 2.93 -3.52
C ILE A 39 8.58 2.84 -2.02
N VAL A 40 7.50 2.97 -1.25
CA VAL A 40 7.49 2.72 0.20
C VAL A 40 6.80 1.38 0.41
N ARG A 41 7.48 0.45 1.07
CA ARG A 41 6.98 -0.90 1.33
C ARG A 41 6.50 -1.00 2.76
N VAL A 42 5.27 -1.44 2.93
CA VAL A 42 4.62 -1.62 4.23
C VAL A 42 4.10 -3.03 4.29
N LEU A 43 4.63 -3.81 5.22
CA LEU A 43 4.16 -5.14 5.55
C LEU A 43 3.34 -5.06 6.84
N LEU A 44 2.04 -5.31 6.72
CA LEU A 44 1.18 -5.48 7.90
C LEU A 44 1.39 -6.88 8.46
N THR A 45 1.73 -6.97 9.74
CA THR A 45 1.93 -8.25 10.43
C THR A 45 0.83 -8.49 11.45
N ALA A 46 0.54 -9.77 11.69
CA ALA A 46 -0.30 -10.22 12.78
C ALA A 46 0.29 -11.53 13.30
N SER A 47 0.04 -11.85 14.58
CA SER A 47 0.32 -13.19 15.10
C SER A 47 -0.53 -14.24 14.39
N ASP A 48 -0.07 -15.49 14.39
CA ASP A 48 -0.82 -16.63 13.86
C ASP A 48 -2.20 -16.77 14.52
N ALA A 49 -2.29 -16.48 15.82
CA ALA A 49 -3.54 -16.49 16.56
C ALA A 49 -4.53 -15.46 16.01
N THR A 50 -4.10 -14.21 15.83
CA THR A 50 -4.93 -13.14 15.26
C THR A 50 -5.30 -13.43 13.80
N ALA A 51 -4.36 -13.93 12.99
CA ALA A 51 -4.63 -14.30 11.61
C ALA A 51 -5.69 -15.41 11.52
N ARG A 52 -5.58 -16.43 12.38
CA ARG A 52 -6.55 -17.52 12.48
C ARG A 52 -7.92 -17.02 12.89
N GLU A 53 -8.02 -16.20 13.93
CA GLU A 53 -9.30 -15.64 14.37
C GLU A 53 -9.98 -14.85 13.24
N ARG A 54 -9.22 -14.02 12.51
CA ARG A 54 -9.74 -13.23 11.38
C ARG A 54 -10.21 -14.10 10.21
N LEU A 55 -9.50 -15.19 9.91
CA LEU A 55 -9.88 -16.14 8.86
C LEU A 55 -11.11 -16.95 9.26
N MET A 56 -11.18 -17.43 10.51
CA MET A 56 -12.35 -18.15 11.04
C MET A 56 -13.64 -17.35 10.99
N ARG A 57 -13.57 -16.02 11.01
CA ARG A 57 -14.76 -15.15 10.85
C ARG A 57 -15.27 -15.06 9.41
N ARG A 58 -14.47 -15.44 8.42
CA ARG A 58 -14.77 -15.26 6.98
C ARG A 58 -14.98 -16.58 6.25
N GLU A 59 -14.18 -17.59 6.60
CA GLU A 59 -14.13 -18.87 5.91
C GLU A 59 -14.67 -19.99 6.82
N LEU A 60 -15.33 -20.99 6.22
CA LEU A 60 -15.89 -22.15 6.92
C LEU A 60 -15.36 -23.45 6.30
N GLY A 61 -15.10 -24.47 7.12
CA GLY A 61 -14.75 -25.81 6.63
C GLY A 61 -13.32 -25.92 6.07
N SER A 62 -13.14 -26.79 5.07
CA SER A 62 -11.82 -27.18 4.52
C SER A 62 -11.06 -26.04 3.82
N GLU A 63 -11.73 -24.95 3.46
CA GLU A 63 -11.11 -23.73 2.92
C GLU A 63 -10.28 -23.00 3.99
N LEU A 64 -10.71 -23.05 5.26
CA LEU A 64 -10.00 -22.41 6.37
C LEU A 64 -8.61 -23.01 6.59
N GLU A 65 -8.47 -24.33 6.57
CA GLU A 65 -7.19 -25.02 6.76
C GLU A 65 -6.21 -24.72 5.63
N GLN A 66 -6.69 -24.72 4.39
CA GLN A 66 -5.90 -24.36 3.21
C GLN A 66 -5.44 -22.89 3.26
N GLU A 67 -6.33 -21.97 3.64
CA GLU A 67 -5.97 -20.56 3.79
C GLU A 67 -4.98 -20.33 4.93
N LEU A 68 -5.08 -21.08 6.03
CA LEU A 68 -4.11 -21.02 7.13
C LEU A 68 -2.73 -21.49 6.70
N GLU A 69 -2.63 -22.65 6.04
CA GLU A 69 -1.36 -23.16 5.54
C GLU A 69 -0.76 -22.22 4.48
N GLY A 70 -1.61 -21.74 3.57
CA GLY A 70 -1.25 -20.76 2.55
C GLY A 70 -0.74 -19.45 3.16
N SER A 71 -1.41 -18.95 4.20
CA SER A 71 -1.02 -17.75 4.95
C SER A 71 0.33 -17.95 5.65
N ALA A 72 0.50 -19.06 6.39
CA ALA A 72 1.75 -19.37 7.08
C ALA A 72 2.93 -19.52 6.12
N ARG A 73 2.72 -20.14 4.95
CA ARG A 73 3.75 -20.22 3.90
C ARG A 73 4.14 -18.84 3.38
N LYS A 74 3.16 -17.98 3.12
CA LYS A 74 3.40 -16.59 2.66
C LYS A 74 4.10 -15.77 3.74
N ALA A 75 3.73 -15.91 5.02
CA ALA A 75 4.37 -15.24 6.14
C ALA A 75 5.87 -15.59 6.22
N ARG A 76 6.21 -16.88 6.18
CA ARG A 76 7.63 -17.32 6.14
C ARG A 76 8.39 -16.75 4.95
N LEU A 77 7.77 -16.73 3.77
CA LEU A 77 8.37 -16.13 2.58
C LEU A 77 8.65 -14.64 2.77
N LEU A 78 7.70 -13.91 3.36
CA LEU A 78 7.81 -12.48 3.65
C LEU A 78 8.82 -12.18 4.77
N ASP A 79 8.96 -13.05 5.75
CA ASP A 79 10.00 -12.91 6.79
C ASP A 79 11.41 -13.04 6.19
N GLN A 80 11.57 -13.89 5.17
CA GLN A 80 12.87 -14.19 4.59
C GLN A 80 13.30 -13.22 3.48
N ARG A 81 12.36 -12.73 2.68
CA ARG A 81 12.69 -12.14 1.37
C ARG A 81 12.36 -10.66 1.20
N VAL A 82 11.62 -10.05 2.11
CA VAL A 82 11.36 -8.61 1.99
C VAL A 82 12.64 -7.82 2.17
N PHE A 83 12.69 -6.65 1.54
CA PHE A 83 13.82 -5.75 1.72
C PHE A 83 13.97 -5.32 3.19
N ALA A 84 15.21 -5.08 3.62
CA ALA A 84 15.50 -4.65 5.00
C ALA A 84 14.80 -3.33 5.37
N GLU A 85 14.62 -2.43 4.40
CA GLU A 85 13.90 -1.16 4.58
C GLU A 85 12.36 -1.31 4.57
N THR A 86 11.83 -2.54 4.42
CA THR A 86 10.39 -2.78 4.49
C THR A 86 9.90 -2.51 5.90
N MET A 87 9.03 -1.52 6.04
CA MET A 87 8.42 -1.22 7.32
C MET A 87 7.44 -2.33 7.71
N ARG A 88 7.58 -2.86 8.92
CA ARG A 88 6.64 -3.81 9.51
C ARG A 88 5.72 -3.07 10.48
N VAL A 89 4.42 -3.23 10.31
CA VAL A 89 3.41 -2.62 11.19
C VAL A 89 2.57 -3.74 11.79
N VAL A 90 2.69 -3.91 13.11
CA VAL A 90 1.94 -4.92 13.87
C VAL A 90 0.48 -4.48 13.96
N THR A 91 -0.45 -5.40 13.74
CA THR A 91 -1.89 -5.15 13.74
C THR A 91 -2.65 -5.85 14.87
N ASP A 92 -1.97 -6.67 15.68
CA ASP A 92 -2.56 -7.36 16.83
C ASP A 92 -3.13 -6.37 17.85
N GLY A 93 -4.40 -6.55 18.22
CA GLY A 93 -5.05 -5.73 19.25
C GLY A 93 -5.21 -4.24 18.95
N ARG A 94 -4.88 -3.78 17.74
CA ARG A 94 -4.89 -2.36 17.38
C ARG A 94 -6.14 -1.95 16.59
N ALA A 95 -6.58 -0.72 16.80
CA ALA A 95 -7.64 -0.14 15.98
C ALA A 95 -7.12 0.15 14.57
N VAL A 96 -8.01 0.01 13.58
CA VAL A 96 -7.68 0.25 12.16
C VAL A 96 -7.16 1.68 11.95
N VAL A 97 -7.73 2.66 12.67
CA VAL A 97 -7.34 4.08 12.56
C VAL A 97 -5.91 4.32 13.03
N ASP A 98 -5.45 3.61 14.06
CA ASP A 98 -4.09 3.75 14.59
C ASP A 98 -3.07 3.15 13.63
N VAL A 99 -3.38 1.97 13.09
CA VAL A 99 -2.55 1.32 12.06
C VAL A 99 -2.48 2.21 10.82
N ALA A 100 -3.61 2.76 10.36
CA ALA A 100 -3.63 3.65 9.21
C ALA A 100 -2.82 4.93 9.44
N GLY A 101 -2.92 5.52 10.64
CA GLY A 101 -2.14 6.70 11.02
C GLY A 101 -0.64 6.46 10.96
N GLU A 102 -0.17 5.33 11.48
CA GLU A 102 1.24 4.92 11.41
C GLU A 102 1.72 4.74 9.96
N VAL A 103 0.93 4.06 9.13
CA VAL A 103 1.25 3.85 7.71
C VAL A 103 1.31 5.19 6.95
N VAL A 104 0.37 6.10 7.19
CA VAL A 104 0.35 7.43 6.56
C VAL A 104 1.55 8.27 6.99
N ALA A 105 1.88 8.25 8.29
CA ALA A 105 3.03 8.97 8.81
C ALA A 105 4.34 8.47 8.19
N ALA A 106 4.54 7.16 8.15
CA ALA A 106 5.77 6.55 7.62
C ALA A 106 5.94 6.72 6.10
N THR A 107 4.84 6.81 5.36
CA THR A 107 4.89 7.01 3.90
C THR A 107 5.17 8.47 3.52
N GLY A 108 5.09 9.40 4.47
CA GLY A 108 5.18 10.85 4.22
C GLY A 108 3.94 11.41 3.51
N TRP A 109 2.80 10.71 3.61
CA TRP A 109 1.54 11.14 3.00
C TRP A 109 0.76 12.11 3.89
N SER A 110 1.24 12.35 5.11
CA SER A 110 0.72 13.31 6.08
C SER A 110 0.92 14.80 5.70
N GLY A 111 1.56 15.09 4.57
CA GLY A 111 1.74 16.46 4.08
C GLY A 111 0.41 17.16 3.78
N ARG A 112 0.24 18.38 4.29
CA ARG A 112 -0.92 19.28 4.08
C ARG A 112 -1.46 19.19 2.64
N HIS A 113 -2.77 18.97 2.52
CA HIS A 113 -3.49 19.23 1.28
C HIS A 113 -3.14 20.63 0.78
N PHE A 114 -2.38 20.74 -0.30
CA PHE A 114 -2.25 22.01 -1.02
C PHE A 114 -3.53 22.16 -1.84
N VAL A 115 -4.53 22.84 -1.29
CA VAL A 115 -5.64 23.34 -2.09
C VAL A 115 -5.07 24.46 -2.94
N ALA A 116 -4.77 24.18 -4.21
CA ALA A 116 -4.51 25.23 -5.18
C ALA A 116 -5.81 26.04 -5.33
N GLY A 117 -5.84 27.24 -4.74
CA GLY A 117 -6.91 28.20 -4.99
C GLY A 117 -7.00 28.54 -6.48
N PRO A 118 -8.20 28.85 -7.00
CA PRO A 118 -8.39 29.05 -8.44
C PRO A 118 -7.53 30.21 -8.93
N GLY A 119 -6.70 29.93 -9.95
CA GLY A 119 -5.87 30.91 -10.61
C GLY A 119 -6.71 32.07 -11.11
N ARG A 120 -6.31 33.30 -10.75
CA ARG A 120 -6.88 34.50 -11.36
C ARG A 120 -6.57 34.49 -12.85
N ASP A 121 -7.67 34.46 -13.60
CA ASP A 121 -7.81 34.76 -15.01
C ASP A 121 -6.91 35.95 -15.41
N ARG A 122 -5.87 35.69 -16.21
CA ARG A 122 -5.21 36.74 -17.00
C ARG A 122 -5.93 36.81 -18.33
N ARG A 123 -7.04 37.53 -18.36
CA ARG A 123 -7.54 38.11 -19.61
C ARG A 123 -6.53 39.14 -20.09
N ILE A 124 -5.83 38.75 -21.14
CA ILE A 124 -5.16 39.66 -22.07
C ILE A 124 -6.27 40.53 -22.67
N ASP A 125 -6.24 41.83 -22.40
CA ASP A 125 -7.01 42.79 -23.17
C ASP A 125 -6.09 43.37 -24.25
N LEU A 126 -6.34 42.94 -25.50
CA LEU A 126 -5.82 43.57 -26.70
C LEU A 126 -6.95 44.42 -27.26
N ARG A 127 -6.84 45.76 -27.16
CA ARG A 127 -7.26 46.78 -28.15
C ARG A 127 -7.35 48.17 -27.51
N GLY A 128 -6.88 49.17 -28.26
CA GLY A 128 -7.08 50.59 -28.01
C GLY A 128 -5.87 51.40 -28.42
#